data_AF-A0A4Q3UVQ5-F1
#
_entry.id   AF-A0A4Q3UVQ5-F1
#
_cell.length_a   1.000
_cell.length_b   1.000
_cell.length_c   1.000
_cell.angle_alpha   90.00
_cell.angle_beta   90.00
_cell.angle_gamma   90.00
#
_symmetry.space_group_name_H-M   'P 1'
#
loop_
_entity.id
_entity.type
_entity.pdbx_description
1 polymer ?
#
loop_
_entity_poly.entity_id
_entity_poly.type
_entity_poly.pdbx_seq_one_letter_code
_entity_poly.pdbx_strand_id
1 'polypeptide(L)' 'MDKKQVGELKILVEQLRFPEGPAFAPDGSLWLVELQGKSLVRYNDGKLERFEVGGKPNGIAIDNAGLIWFC' A
#
# COMPACT_ATOMS: atom_id res chain seq x y z
N MET A 1 17.13 26.19 -19.26
CA MET A 1 16.51 24.88 -19.00
C MET A 1 15.80 24.97 -17.67
N ASP A 2 14.49 25.14 -17.68
CA ASP A 2 13.67 25.25 -16.47
C ASP A 2 13.66 23.95 -15.69
N LYS A 3 14.11 24.00 -14.44
CA LYS A 3 13.93 22.91 -13.49
C LYS A 3 12.43 22.80 -13.20
N LYS A 4 11.78 21.72 -13.66
CA LYS A 4 10.40 21.41 -13.24
C LYS A 4 10.35 21.39 -11.71
N GLN A 5 9.45 22.18 -11.14
CA GLN A 5 9.16 22.16 -9.71
C GLN A 5 8.54 20.80 -9.37
N VAL A 6 9.29 19.96 -8.65
CA VAL A 6 8.77 18.72 -8.08
C VAL A 6 7.97 19.13 -6.84
N GLY A 7 6.76 18.59 -6.69
CA GLY A 7 5.91 18.86 -5.52
C GLY A 7 6.58 18.48 -4.19
N GLU A 8 5.97 18.88 -3.08
CA GLU A 8 6.45 18.52 -1.74
C GLU A 8 6.38 17.00 -1.53
N LEU A 9 7.49 16.40 -1.08
CA LEU A 9 7.54 15.00 -0.69
C LEU A 9 6.97 14.85 0.72
N LYS A 10 5.92 14.05 0.88
CA LYS A 10 5.34 13.69 2.17
C LYS A 10 5.44 12.20 2.42
N ILE A 11 5.97 11.81 3.57
CA ILE A 11 5.92 10.42 4.05
C ILE A 11 4.50 10.16 4.58
N LEU A 12 3.80 9.18 4.01
CA LEU A 12 2.46 8.79 4.45
C LEU A 12 2.50 7.77 5.59
N VAL A 13 3.37 6.77 5.48
CA VAL A 13 3.44 5.64 6.39
C VAL A 13 4.88 5.11 6.46
N GLU A 14 5.31 4.72 7.65
CA GLU A 14 6.61 4.12 7.93
C GLU A 14 6.44 2.73 8.57
N GLN A 15 7.54 2.11 8.99
CA GLN A 15 7.55 0.82 9.70
C GLN A 15 6.91 -0.34 8.91
N LEU A 16 7.07 -0.31 7.58
CA LEU A 16 6.65 -1.36 6.68
C LEU A 16 7.74 -2.43 6.52
N ARG A 17 7.35 -3.67 6.25
CA ARG A 17 8.23 -4.84 6.12
C ARG A 17 8.35 -5.26 4.65
N PHE A 18 9.23 -4.56 3.93
CA PHE A 18 9.45 -4.72 2.49
C PHE A 18 8.13 -4.55 1.70
N PRO A 19 7.60 -3.32 1.63
CA PRO A 19 6.33 -3.04 0.98
C PRO A 19 6.43 -3.09 -0.54
N GLU A 20 5.42 -3.63 -1.20
CA GLU A 20 5.28 -3.65 -2.66
C GLU A 20 3.84 -3.31 -3.06
N GLY A 21 3.66 -2.92 -4.32
CA GLY A 21 2.34 -2.69 -4.92
C GLY A 21 1.41 -1.76 -4.14
N PRO A 22 1.71 -0.47 -3.92
CA PRO A 22 0.71 0.42 -3.32
C PRO A 22 -0.51 0.58 -4.25
N ALA A 23 -1.74 0.46 -3.70
CA ALA A 23 -3.00 0.66 -4.39
C ALA A 23 -4.03 1.36 -3.49
N PHE A 24 -4.73 2.37 -4.01
CA PHE A 24 -5.82 3.02 -3.27
C PHE A 24 -7.14 2.28 -3.49
N ALA A 25 -7.87 2.06 -2.40
CA ALA A 25 -9.25 1.56 -2.44
C ALA A 25 -10.24 2.71 -2.69
N PRO A 26 -11.49 2.43 -3.12
CA PRO A 26 -12.50 3.46 -3.36
C PRO A 26 -12.86 4.33 -2.14
N ASP A 27 -12.62 3.83 -0.93
CA ASP A 27 -12.83 4.57 0.32
C ASP A 27 -11.67 5.54 0.66
N GLY A 28 -10.65 5.61 -0.18
CA GLY A 28 -9.46 6.45 0.02
C GLY A 28 -8.36 5.79 0.85
N SER A 29 -8.57 4.60 1.41
CA SER A 29 -7.53 3.89 2.15
C SER A 29 -6.43 3.38 1.21
N LEU A 30 -5.18 3.48 1.66
CA LEU A 30 -4.02 2.96 0.95
C LEU A 30 -3.79 1.52 1.36
N TRP A 31 -3.70 0.62 0.39
CA TRP A 31 -3.34 -0.77 0.60
C TRP A 31 -2.01 -1.09 -0.08
N LEU A 32 -1.34 -2.10 0.45
CA LEU A 32 -0.07 -2.63 -0.04
C LEU A 32 0.14 -4.06 0.48
N VAL A 33 1.09 -4.77 -0.11
CA VAL A 33 1.57 -6.04 0.43
C VAL A 33 2.88 -5.81 1.19
N GLU A 34 3.16 -6.62 2.20
CA GLU A 34 4.47 -6.73 2.83
C GLU A 34 5.07 -8.11 2.50
N LEU A 35 6.09 -8.14 1.65
CA LEU A 35 6.73 -9.40 1.25
C LEU A 35 7.38 -10.10 2.44
N GLN A 36 8.15 -9.35 3.24
CA GLN A 36 8.78 -9.88 4.46
C GLN A 36 7.76 -9.99 5.60
N GLY A 37 6.72 -9.15 5.58
CA GLY A 37 5.67 -9.18 6.57
C GLY A 37 4.63 -10.29 6.38
N LYS A 38 4.59 -10.91 5.21
CA LYS A 38 3.62 -11.97 4.85
C LYS A 38 2.17 -11.51 5.04
N SER A 39 1.91 -10.25 4.74
CA SER A 39 0.62 -9.61 5.05
C SER A 39 0.18 -8.63 3.97
N LEU A 40 -1.13 -8.49 3.82
CA LEU A 40 -1.72 -7.26 3.28
C LEU A 40 -1.70 -6.20 4.38
N VAL A 41 -1.56 -4.94 3.99
CA VAL A 41 -1.52 -3.81 4.91
C VAL A 41 -2.48 -2.75 4.42
N ARG A 42 -3.31 -2.25 5.34
CA ARG A 42 -4.17 -1.08 5.11
C ARG A 42 -3.64 0.08 5.93
N TYR A 43 -3.46 1.22 5.29
CA TYR A 43 -3.22 2.49 5.91
C TYR A 43 -4.41 3.42 5.67
N ASN A 44 -5.00 3.93 6.76
CA ASN A 44 -6.11 4.86 6.70
C ASN A 44 -5.99 5.89 7.82
N ASP A 45 -5.86 7.18 7.47
CA ASP A 45 -5.78 8.31 8.41
C ASP A 45 -4.82 8.08 9.60
N GLY A 46 -3.59 7.66 9.32
CA GLY A 46 -2.57 7.42 10.35
C GLY A 46 -2.64 6.05 11.01
N LYS A 47 -3.70 5.26 10.77
CA LYS A 47 -3.83 3.90 11.32
C LYS A 47 -3.27 2.88 10.34
N LEU A 48 -2.41 1.99 10.85
CA LEU A 48 -1.84 0.87 10.12
C LEU A 48 -2.43 -0.45 10.61
N GLU A 49 -3.03 -1.23 9.73
CA GLU A 49 -3.62 -2.54 10.01
C GLU A 49 -2.98 -3.61 9.12
N ARG A 50 -2.73 -4.81 9.69
CA ARG A 50 -2.10 -5.92 8.97
C ARG A 50 -3.00 -7.14 8.95
N PHE A 51 -3.06 -7.80 7.79
CA PHE A 51 -3.82 -9.02 7.56
C PHE A 51 -2.85 -10.09 7.07
N GLU A 52 -2.57 -11.10 7.89
CA GLU A 52 -1.64 -12.17 7.51
C GLU A 52 -2.20 -13.02 6.38
N VAL A 53 -1.39 -13.23 5.34
CA VAL A 53 -1.71 -14.06 4.17
C VAL A 53 -0.67 -15.16 3.93
N GLY A 54 0.46 -15.12 4.65
CA GLY A 54 1.57 -16.06 4.45
C GLY A 54 2.38 -15.74 3.18
N GLY A 55 3.09 -16.74 2.66
CA GLY A 55 3.77 -16.62 1.36
C GLY A 55 4.83 -15.51 1.25
N LYS A 56 4.95 -14.96 0.04
CA LYS A 56 5.78 -13.81 -0.33
C LYS A 56 4.97 -12.87 -1.22
N PRO A 57 3.92 -12.22 -0.69
CA PRO A 57 3.03 -11.43 -1.51
C PRO A 57 3.79 -10.28 -2.16
N ASN A 58 3.48 -9.96 -3.42
CA ASN A 58 4.19 -8.98 -4.22
C ASN A 58 3.26 -8.04 -5.01
N GLY A 59 2.17 -8.58 -5.57
CA GLY A 59 1.22 -7.79 -6.35
C GLY A 59 -0.08 -7.55 -5.58
N ILE A 60 -0.73 -6.41 -5.86
CA ILE A 60 -2.09 -6.13 -5.41
C ILE A 60 -2.81 -5.26 -6.44
N ALA A 61 -4.11 -5.51 -6.60
CA ALA A 61 -5.03 -4.69 -7.36
C ALA A 61 -6.36 -4.62 -6.59
N ILE A 62 -7.06 -3.49 -6.69
CA ILE A 62 -8.34 -3.28 -6.02
C ILE A 62 -9.34 -2.87 -7.09
N ASP A 63 -10.48 -3.56 -7.12
CA ASP A 63 -11.55 -3.22 -8.06
C ASP A 63 -12.50 -2.15 -7.51
N ASN A 64 -13.43 -1.70 -8.35
CA ASN A 64 -14.40 -0.65 -7.98
C ASN A 64 -15.39 -1.08 -6.89
N ALA A 65 -15.53 -2.38 -6.62
CA ALA A 65 -16.33 -2.89 -5.50
C ALA A 65 -15.53 -2.94 -4.20
N GLY A 66 -14.24 -2.64 -4.23
CA GLY A 66 -13.32 -2.71 -3.09
C GLY A 66 -12.80 -4.11 -2.80
N LEU A 67 -12.95 -5.07 -3.72
CA LEU A 67 -12.33 -6.39 -3.56
C LEU A 67 -10.83 -6.29 -3.84
N ILE A 68 -10.07 -6.99 -3.02
CA ILE A 68 -8.61 -6.99 -3.06
C ILE A 68 -8.12 -8.27 -3.71
N TRP A 69 -7.39 -8.11 -4.81
CA TRP A 69 -6.74 -9.18 -5.56
C TRP A 69 -5.24 -9.09 -5.30
N PHE A 70 -4.58 -10.19 -4.94
CA PHE A 70 -3.13 -10.20 -4.64
C PHE A 70 -2.47 -11.51 -5.07
N CYS A 71 -1.14 -11.50 -5.23
CA CYS A 71 -0.31 -12.67 -5.54
C CYS A 71 0.97 -12.71 -4.69
#